data_AF-A0AAW2JKI9-F1
#
_entry.id   AF-A0AAW2JKI9-F1
#
_cell.length_a   1.000
_cell.length_b   1.000
_cell.length_c   1.000
_cell.angle_alpha   90.00
_cell.angle_beta   90.00
_cell.angle_gamma   90.00
#
_symmetry.space_group_name_H-M   'P 1'
#
loop_
_entity.id
_entity.type
_entity.pdbx_description
1 polymer ?
#
loop_
_entity_poly.entity_id
_entity_poly.type
_entity_poly.pdbx_seq_one_letter_code
_entity_poly.pdbx_strand_id
1 'polypeptide(L)'
;MVVQIRGWQTHSGRILHTPSYEIFHPQGPKVGWSSLLLGPFKIPRNTFILCLAILEKLSTLDKPWLTGLPNACILCDMGQTESHEHLFFTYQYSSRCIMAIRREIRFLWPQRRWKKGVAWAARRWRGRHVVNATYRASLASLVYHI
;
A
#
# COMPACT_ATOMS: atom_id res chain seq x y z
N MET A 1 10.08 14.20 34.87
CA MET A 1 10.71 12.93 35.30
C MET A 1 11.77 12.59 34.27
N VAL A 2 13.04 12.61 34.69
CA VAL A 2 14.22 12.48 33.82
C VAL A 2 14.47 10.99 33.56
N VAL A 3 14.48 10.58 32.30
CA VAL A 3 14.92 9.22 31.92
C VAL A 3 16.44 9.20 31.92
N GLN A 4 17.01 8.63 32.98
CA GLN A 4 18.44 8.43 33.14
C GLN A 4 18.89 7.29 32.23
N ILE A 5 19.71 7.59 31.23
CA ILE A 5 20.31 6.60 30.32
C ILE A 5 21.49 5.97 31.07
N ARG A 6 21.23 4.90 31.84
CA ARG A 6 22.29 4.05 32.41
C ARG A 6 22.57 2.88 31.47
N GLY A 7 23.86 2.57 31.35
CA GLY A 7 24.49 1.66 30.40
C GLY A 7 23.77 0.35 30.08
N TRP A 8 24.00 -0.10 28.84
CA TRP A 8 23.57 -1.36 28.26
C TRP A 8 24.13 -2.58 28.99
N GLN A 9 23.62 -2.93 30.17
CA GLN A 9 23.89 -4.23 30.80
C GLN A 9 22.67 -4.75 31.56
N THR A 10 22.17 -5.90 31.15
CA THR A 10 21.31 -6.76 31.98
C THR A 10 22.18 -7.67 32.84
N HIS A 11 21.69 -8.03 34.04
CA HIS A 11 22.37 -8.79 35.10
C HIS A 11 22.79 -10.24 34.74
N SER A 12 22.69 -10.64 33.47
CA SER A 12 22.92 -11.99 32.96
C SER A 12 23.95 -12.08 31.83
N GLY A 13 24.65 -10.99 31.50
CA GLY A 13 25.81 -11.01 30.59
C GLY A 13 25.56 -11.48 29.15
N ARG A 14 24.30 -11.67 28.74
CA ARG A 14 23.95 -12.06 27.37
C ARG A 14 23.58 -10.83 26.56
N ILE A 15 24.40 -10.52 25.56
CA ILE A 15 24.04 -9.58 24.50
C ILE A 15 22.98 -10.26 23.65
N LEU A 16 21.71 -9.89 23.83
CA LEU A 16 20.69 -10.28 22.88
C LEU A 16 20.98 -9.53 21.57
N HIS A 17 21.37 -10.25 20.52
CA HIS A 17 21.51 -9.74 19.16
C HIS A 17 20.11 -9.48 18.53
N THR A 18 19.14 -9.05 19.34
CA THR A 18 17.92 -8.44 18.82
C THR A 18 18.29 -7.04 18.36
N PRO A 19 17.98 -6.69 17.10
CA PRO A 19 18.20 -5.34 16.63
C PRO A 19 17.50 -4.35 17.56
N SER A 20 18.26 -3.38 18.08
CA SER A 20 17.78 -2.37 19.02
C SER A 20 16.54 -1.58 18.54
N TYR A 21 16.28 -1.57 17.23
CA TYR A 21 15.10 -0.93 16.65
C TYR A 21 13.77 -1.58 17.08
N GLU A 22 13.75 -2.85 17.47
CA GLU A 22 12.52 -3.54 17.89
C GLU A 22 11.98 -3.01 19.24
N ILE A 23 12.87 -2.47 20.06
CA ILE A 23 12.55 -1.88 21.37
C ILE A 23 11.73 -0.58 21.18
N PHE A 24 12.00 0.17 20.12
CA PHE A 24 11.32 1.44 19.81
C PHE A 24 10.12 1.27 18.88
N HIS A 25 9.96 0.08 18.27
CA HIS A 25 8.85 -0.23 17.39
C HIS A 25 8.04 -1.42 17.93
N PRO A 26 7.16 -1.20 18.92
CA PRO A 26 6.23 -2.24 19.34
C PRO A 26 5.46 -2.75 18.11
N GLN A 27 5.41 -4.08 17.94
CA GLN A 27 4.72 -4.68 16.81
C GLN A 27 3.24 -4.29 16.86
N GLY A 28 2.86 -3.37 15.97
CA GLY A 28 1.47 -2.96 15.82
C GLY A 28 0.58 -4.13 15.41
N PRO A 29 -0.75 -3.97 15.51
CA PRO A 29 -1.69 -5.03 15.13
C PRO A 29 -1.40 -5.52 13.71
N LYS A 30 -1.32 -6.84 13.53
CA LYS A 30 -1.06 -7.47 12.22
C LYS A 30 -2.19 -7.17 11.25
N VAL A 31 -2.03 -6.12 10.47
CA VAL A 31 -2.98 -5.72 9.43
C VAL A 31 -2.84 -6.63 8.21
N GLY A 32 -3.98 -7.09 7.68
CA GLY A 32 -4.02 -8.06 6.58
C GLY A 32 -3.31 -7.59 5.31
N TRP A 33 -3.29 -6.27 5.05
CA TRP A 33 -2.66 -5.67 3.87
C TRP A 33 -1.13 -5.53 3.96
N SER A 34 -0.52 -5.74 5.12
CA SER A 34 0.95 -5.70 5.27
C SER A 34 1.67 -6.68 4.33
N SER A 35 1.04 -7.80 3.99
CA SER A 35 1.56 -8.79 3.04
C SER A 35 1.74 -8.25 1.62
N LEU A 36 1.00 -7.19 1.24
CA LEU A 36 1.13 -6.52 -0.05
C LEU A 36 2.37 -5.63 -0.11
N LEU A 37 2.76 -5.08 1.03
CA LEU A 37 3.89 -4.15 1.13
C LEU A 37 5.22 -4.86 1.43
N LEU A 38 5.15 -6.04 2.03
CA LEU A 38 6.30 -6.85 2.41
C LEU A 38 6.56 -7.92 1.35
N GLY A 39 7.75 -7.95 0.77
CA GLY A 39 8.15 -9.00 -0.18
C GLY A 39 9.42 -8.70 -0.97
N PRO A 40 9.90 -9.67 -1.76
CA PRO A 40 10.96 -9.46 -2.74
C PRO A 40 10.47 -8.59 -3.91
N PHE A 41 11.38 -7.91 -4.62
CA PHE A 41 11.10 -7.00 -5.74
C PHE A 41 10.28 -5.74 -5.40
N LYS A 42 10.35 -5.28 -4.15
CA LYS A 42 9.71 -4.02 -3.73
C LYS A 42 10.55 -2.81 -4.13
N ILE A 43 9.92 -1.86 -4.82
CA ILE A 43 10.46 -0.51 -5.02
C ILE A 43 9.96 0.34 -3.84
N PRO A 44 10.84 0.78 -2.92
CA PRO A 44 10.43 1.43 -1.67
C PRO A 44 9.48 2.60 -1.87
N ARG A 45 9.74 3.44 -2.90
CA ARG A 45 8.90 4.58 -3.26
C ARG A 45 7.48 4.15 -3.62
N ASN A 46 7.34 3.16 -4.51
CA ASN A 46 6.05 2.66 -4.97
C ASN A 46 5.28 1.99 -3.83
N THR A 47 5.97 1.22 -2.99
CA THR A 47 5.38 0.56 -1.82
C THR A 47 4.91 1.58 -0.78
N PHE A 48 5.64 2.68 -0.59
CA PHE A 48 5.22 3.76 0.31
C PHE A 48 3.95 4.44 -0.18
N ILE A 49 3.88 4.80 -1.47
CA ILE A 49 2.69 5.41 -2.07
C ILE A 49 1.50 4.43 -2.03
N LEU A 50 1.73 3.15 -2.32
CA LEU A 50 0.71 2.11 -2.17
C LEU A 50 0.21 2.01 -0.72
N CYS A 51 1.10 2.10 0.28
CA CYS A 51 0.70 2.11 1.69
C CYS A 51 -0.23 3.29 1.99
N LEU A 52 0.11 4.49 1.51
CA LEU A 52 -0.75 5.67 1.66
C LEU A 52 -2.10 5.49 0.97
N ALA A 53 -2.13 4.91 -0.23
CA ALA A 53 -3.37 4.63 -0.96
C ALA A 53 -4.25 3.59 -0.23
N ILE A 54 -3.66 2.56 0.38
CA ILE A 54 -4.38 1.55 1.17
C ILE A 54 -4.99 2.19 2.43
N LEU A 55 -4.27 3.13 3.04
CA LEU A 55 -4.71 3.87 4.21
C LEU A 55 -5.68 5.03 3.87
N GLU A 56 -5.99 5.24 2.58
CA GLU A 56 -6.77 6.40 2.09
C GLU A 56 -6.16 7.75 2.54
N LYS A 57 -4.84 7.76 2.74
CA LYS A 57 -4.06 8.94 3.12
C LYS A 57 -3.34 9.57 1.94
N LEU A 58 -3.48 9.00 0.74
CA LEU A 58 -3.00 9.66 -0.46
C LEU A 58 -3.83 10.93 -0.67
N SER A 59 -3.16 12.02 -1.03
CA SER A 59 -3.80 13.33 -1.17
C SER A 59 -4.61 13.41 -2.46
N THR A 60 -5.67 12.61 -2.57
CA THR A 60 -6.76 12.89 -3.51
C THR A 60 -7.61 14.04 -2.96
N LEU A 61 -8.28 14.79 -3.84
CA LEU A 61 -9.15 15.93 -3.53
C LEU A 61 -10.32 15.59 -2.57
N ASP A 62 -10.47 14.31 -2.20
CA ASP A 62 -11.43 13.74 -1.24
C ASP A 62 -11.17 14.15 0.23
N LYS A 63 -10.43 15.24 0.47
CA LYS A 63 -10.10 15.73 1.82
C LYS A 63 -11.17 16.72 2.29
N PRO A 64 -11.79 16.50 3.46
CA PRO A 64 -12.92 17.32 3.94
C PRO A 64 -12.54 18.78 4.28
N TRP A 65 -11.26 19.15 4.27
CA TRP A 65 -10.82 20.54 4.43
C TRP A 65 -10.61 21.27 3.08
N LEU A 66 -10.82 20.58 1.95
CA LEU A 66 -10.77 21.15 0.61
C LEU A 66 -12.16 21.65 0.15
N THR A 67 -12.98 22.13 1.10
CA THR A 67 -14.40 22.50 0.98
C THR A 67 -14.73 23.69 0.06
N GLY A 68 -13.89 23.99 -0.92
CA GLY A 68 -14.10 25.05 -1.91
C GLY A 68 -13.59 24.74 -3.32
N LEU A 69 -12.97 23.57 -3.56
CA LEU A 69 -12.63 23.14 -4.92
C LEU A 69 -13.67 22.16 -5.43
N PRO A 70 -14.01 22.18 -6.74
CA PRO A 70 -14.82 21.13 -7.31
C PRO A 70 -14.11 19.79 -7.08
N ASN A 71 -14.79 18.85 -6.42
CA ASN A 71 -14.28 17.49 -6.18
C ASN A 71 -14.19 16.66 -7.49
N ALA A 72 -14.17 17.32 -8.65
CA ALA A 72 -14.09 16.70 -9.95
C ALA A 72 -12.65 16.20 -10.18
N CYS A 73 -12.53 14.96 -10.64
CA CYS A 73 -11.25 14.37 -10.98
C CYS A 73 -10.66 15.11 -12.18
N ILE A 74 -9.53 15.79 -11.93
CA ILE A 74 -8.80 16.57 -12.94
C ILE A 74 -8.27 15.68 -14.07
N LEU A 75 -8.09 14.39 -13.79
CA LEU A 75 -7.64 13.40 -14.77
C LEU A 75 -8.77 12.94 -15.70
N CYS A 76 -10.05 13.18 -15.36
CA CYS A 76 -11.17 12.74 -16.19
C CYS A 76 -11.87 13.92 -16.85
N ASP A 77 -12.10 13.83 -18.16
CA ASP A 77 -12.94 14.80 -18.90
C ASP A 77 -14.43 14.70 -18.53
N MET A 78 -14.81 13.67 -17.78
CA MET A 78 -16.20 13.33 -17.44
C MET A 78 -16.70 14.00 -16.15
N GLY A 79 -15.87 14.80 -15.47
CA GLY A 79 -16.25 15.53 -14.25
C GLY A 79 -16.69 14.64 -13.07
N GLN A 80 -16.24 13.38 -13.03
CA GLN A 80 -16.57 12.44 -11.96
C GLN A 80 -15.89 12.83 -10.64
N THR A 81 -16.51 12.51 -9.50
CA THR A 81 -15.92 12.77 -8.20
C THR A 81 -14.59 12.03 -8.01
N GLU A 82 -13.53 12.75 -7.69
CA GLU A 82 -12.22 12.18 -7.40
C GLU A 82 -12.26 11.36 -6.12
N SER A 83 -12.19 10.04 -6.26
CA SER A 83 -12.06 9.10 -5.16
C SER A 83 -10.98 8.08 -5.49
N HIS A 84 -10.41 7.43 -4.48
CA HIS A 84 -9.44 6.35 -4.68
C HIS A 84 -10.01 5.22 -5.55
N GLU A 85 -11.30 4.90 -5.43
CA GLU A 85 -11.96 3.91 -6.29
C GLU A 85 -12.05 4.40 -7.75
N HIS A 86 -12.34 5.69 -7.95
CA HIS A 86 -12.31 6.28 -9.28
C HIS A 86 -10.91 6.22 -9.89
N LEU A 87 -9.94 6.83 -9.22
CA LEU A 87 -8.57 7.00 -9.69
C LEU A 87 -7.90 5.66 -10.04
N PHE A 88 -8.02 4.65 -9.17
CA PHE A 88 -7.28 3.40 -9.33
C PHE A 88 -8.01 2.28 -10.08
N PHE A 89 -9.35 2.27 -10.13
CA PHE A 89 -10.10 1.12 -10.65
C PHE A 89 -11.12 1.44 -11.74
N THR A 90 -11.78 2.59 -11.71
CA THR A 90 -12.83 2.92 -12.70
C THR A 90 -12.41 3.95 -13.73
N TYR A 91 -11.38 4.75 -13.46
CA TYR A 91 -10.80 5.67 -14.41
C TYR A 91 -10.24 4.93 -15.63
N GLN A 92 -10.49 5.45 -16.82
CA GLN A 92 -10.28 4.73 -18.07
C GLN A 92 -8.81 4.33 -18.27
N TYR A 93 -7.87 5.20 -17.89
CA TYR A 93 -6.45 4.90 -17.96
C TYR A 93 -6.04 3.77 -17.00
N SER A 94 -6.43 3.87 -15.72
CA SER A 94 -6.07 2.87 -14.71
C SER A 94 -6.71 1.51 -15.01
N SER A 95 -7.96 1.50 -15.48
CA SER A 95 -8.65 0.30 -15.95
C SER A 95 -7.92 -0.38 -17.11
N ARG A 96 -7.44 0.38 -18.10
CA ARG A 96 -6.62 -0.15 -19.22
C ARG A 96 -5.31 -0.75 -18.73
N CYS A 97 -4.60 -0.08 -17.82
CA CYS A 97 -3.37 -0.60 -17.23
C CYS A 97 -3.61 -1.90 -16.46
N ILE A 98 -4.68 -1.97 -15.65
CA ILE A 98 -5.08 -3.21 -14.94
C ILE A 98 -5.41 -4.31 -15.94
N MET A 99 -6.12 -4.01 -17.02
CA MET A 99 -6.43 -4.99 -18.08
C MET A 99 -5.17 -5.51 -18.77
N ALA A 100 -4.20 -4.64 -19.08
CA ALA A 100 -2.91 -5.03 -19.65
C ALA A 100 -2.16 -5.97 -18.69
N ILE A 101 -2.05 -5.60 -17.40
CA ILE A 101 -1.42 -6.44 -16.37
C ILE A 101 -2.11 -7.81 -16.28
N ARG A 102 -3.44 -7.87 -16.36
CA ARG A 102 -4.19 -9.14 -16.35
C ARG A 102 -3.87 -10.02 -17.56
N ARG A 103 -3.76 -9.42 -18.75
CA ARG A 103 -3.45 -10.13 -19.99
C ARG A 103 -2.06 -10.76 -19.94
N GLU A 104 -1.08 -10.00 -19.47
CA GLU A 104 0.32 -10.46 -19.41
C GLU A 104 0.51 -11.60 -18.40
N ILE A 105 -0.15 -11.54 -17.24
CA ILE A 105 0.14 -12.46 -16.12
C ILE A 105 -0.81 -13.67 -16.08
N ARG A 106 -1.72 -13.81 -17.07
CA ARG A 106 -2.71 -14.92 -17.20
C ARG A 106 -3.47 -15.28 -15.93
N PHE A 107 -3.62 -14.35 -15.00
CA PHE A 107 -4.33 -14.59 -13.75
C PHE A 107 -5.32 -13.47 -13.43
N LEU A 108 -6.54 -13.90 -13.09
CA LEU A 108 -7.72 -13.07 -13.03
C LEU A 108 -7.75 -12.29 -11.72
N TRP A 109 -7.31 -11.04 -11.75
CA TRP A 109 -7.62 -10.08 -10.70
C TRP A 109 -9.08 -9.62 -10.89
N PRO A 110 -10.03 -9.95 -10.00
CA PRO A 110 -11.42 -9.55 -10.17
C PRO A 110 -11.56 -8.03 -10.06
N GLN A 111 -12.40 -7.42 -10.92
CA GLN A 111 -12.86 -6.05 -10.74
C GLN A 111 -13.64 -5.98 -9.42
N ARG A 112 -13.11 -5.25 -8.44
CA ARG A 112 -13.72 -5.05 -7.12
C ARG A 112 -13.42 -3.62 -6.68
N ARG A 113 -14.32 -3.04 -5.86
CA ARG A 113 -14.07 -1.77 -5.18
C ARG A 113 -12.72 -1.79 -4.46
N TRP A 114 -12.02 -0.65 -4.42
CA TRP A 114 -10.66 -0.52 -3.87
C TRP A 114 -10.43 -1.33 -2.59
N LYS A 115 -11.19 -1.06 -1.52
CA LYS A 115 -11.07 -1.74 -0.22
C LYS A 115 -11.19 -3.27 -0.32
N LYS A 116 -12.20 -3.76 -1.06
CA LYS A 116 -12.46 -5.19 -1.24
C LYS A 116 -11.39 -5.84 -2.14
N GLY A 117 -10.91 -5.11 -3.14
CA GLY A 117 -9.84 -5.54 -4.05
C GLY A 117 -8.51 -5.71 -3.32
N VAL A 118 -8.09 -4.71 -2.55
CA VAL A 118 -6.87 -4.75 -1.72
C VAL A 118 -6.95 -5.87 -0.69
N ALA A 119 -8.07 -6.00 0.04
CA ALA A 119 -8.22 -7.06 1.03
C ALA A 119 -8.22 -8.48 0.40
N TRP A 120 -8.75 -8.62 -0.82
CA TRP A 120 -8.67 -9.86 -1.58
C TRP A 120 -7.23 -10.15 -2.02
N ALA A 121 -6.56 -9.16 -2.60
CA ALA A 121 -5.16 -9.25 -3.06
C ALA A 121 -4.22 -9.63 -1.91
N ALA A 122 -4.40 -8.99 -0.75
CA ALA A 122 -3.62 -9.24 0.46
C ALA A 122 -3.75 -10.68 0.97
N ARG A 123 -4.91 -11.30 0.76
CA ARG A 123 -5.13 -12.72 1.09
C ARG A 123 -4.58 -13.66 0.02
N ARG A 124 -4.75 -13.31 -1.26
CA ARG A 124 -4.46 -14.19 -2.40
C ARG A 124 -2.99 -14.21 -2.81
N TRP A 125 -2.29 -13.09 -2.70
CA TRP A 125 -0.89 -12.92 -3.11
C TRP A 125 0.10 -13.12 -1.97
N ARG A 126 -0.24 -13.94 -0.97
CA ARG A 126 0.70 -14.31 0.10
C ARG A 126 1.81 -15.22 -0.42
N GLY A 127 2.96 -15.17 0.25
CA GLY A 127 4.09 -16.06 -0.03
C GLY A 127 5.15 -15.44 -0.95
N ARG A 128 6.14 -16.27 -1.29
CA ARG A 128 7.34 -15.88 -2.04
C ARG A 128 7.29 -16.23 -3.53
N HIS A 129 6.19 -16.80 -4.00
CA HIS A 129 6.03 -17.19 -5.39
C HIS A 129 6.20 -15.97 -6.32
N VAL A 130 6.99 -16.11 -7.40
CA VAL A 130 7.37 -15.00 -8.28
C VAL A 130 6.15 -14.28 -8.83
N VAL A 131 5.12 -15.02 -9.24
CA VAL A 131 3.85 -14.46 -9.73
C VAL A 131 3.20 -13.54 -8.69
N ASN A 132 3.20 -13.92 -7.40
CA ASN A 132 2.65 -13.10 -6.33
C ASN A 132 3.52 -11.88 -6.03
N ALA A 133 4.83 -11.97 -6.20
CA ALA A 133 5.74 -10.83 -6.11
C ALA A 133 5.50 -9.83 -7.25
N THR A 134 5.40 -10.32 -8.49
CA THR A 134 5.06 -9.51 -9.67
C THR A 134 3.73 -8.79 -9.48
N TYR A 135 2.69 -9.46 -8.97
CA TYR A 135 1.40 -8.83 -8.70
C TYR A 135 1.48 -7.65 -7.72
N ARG A 136 2.21 -7.82 -6.63
CA ARG A 136 2.43 -6.75 -5.64
C ARG A 136 3.20 -5.59 -6.26
N ALA A 137 4.23 -5.89 -7.05
CA ALA A 137 5.03 -4.87 -7.75
C ALA A 137 4.21 -4.11 -8.80
N SER A 138 3.42 -4.81 -9.61
CA SER A 138 2.54 -4.20 -10.63
C SER A 138 1.47 -3.32 -10.00
N LEU A 139 0.84 -3.76 -8.91
CA LEU A 139 -0.11 -2.94 -8.16
C LEU A 139 0.58 -1.68 -7.60
N ALA A 140 1.75 -1.82 -6.99
CA ALA A 140 2.47 -0.68 -6.43
C ALA A 140 2.93 0.31 -7.53
N SER A 141 3.40 -0.20 -8.67
CA SER A 141 3.80 0.62 -9.82
C SER A 141 2.61 1.35 -10.43
N LEU A 142 1.47 0.68 -10.64
CA LEU A 142 0.25 1.30 -11.12
C LEU A 142 -0.17 2.47 -10.23
N VAL A 143 -0.23 2.25 -8.91
CA VAL A 143 -0.63 3.25 -7.92
C VAL A 143 0.37 4.41 -7.83
N TYR A 144 1.63 4.18 -8.19
CA TYR A 144 2.66 5.22 -8.22
C TYR A 144 2.61 6.10 -9.47
N HIS A 145 2.19 5.55 -10.61
CA HIS A 145 2.17 6.25 -11.90
C HIS A 145 0.87 6.98 -12.21
N ILE A 146 -0.19 6.69 -11.44
CA ILE A 146 -1.42 7.47 -11.46
C ILE A 146 -1.26 8.62 -10.48
#